data_AF-A0A7S0G437-F1
#
_entry.id   AF-A0A7S0G437-F1
#
_cell.length_a   1.000
_cell.length_b   1.000
_cell.length_c   1.000
_cell.angle_alpha   90.00
_cell.angle_beta   90.00
_cell.angle_gamma   90.00
#
_symmetry.space_group_name_H-M   'P 1'
#
loop_
_entity.id
_entity.type
_entity.pdbx_description
1 polymer ?
#
loop_
_entity_poly.entity_id
_entity_poly.type
_entity_poly.pdbx_seq_one_letter_code
_entity_poly.pdbx_strand_id
1 'polypeptide(L)'
;EIDRLFKRLCRKLDVLTALHYAPKVVVPETPQPTQNVAALLMEDAVPDAVSDATVLAPQEVYSVKKPAKAETEMTKEERKARRRAKKHRAKTKTQRKEAAIKAMEAADPLIKARKEEKLAAAAAAKARRKGKNKRSELNQSKNFFSAIHQSAQEHIKGALAASEPISTEKASSSKLKL
;
A
#
# COMPACT_ATOMS: atom_id res chain seq x y z
N GLU A 1 -13.91 18.75 32.23
CA GLU A 1 -14.26 19.95 33.04
C GLU A 1 -13.63 21.23 32.47
N ILE A 2 -12.31 21.23 32.26
CA ILE A 2 -11.54 22.34 31.66
C ILE A 2 -12.16 22.84 30.34
N ASP A 3 -12.54 21.94 29.42
CA ASP A 3 -13.14 22.34 28.14
C ASP A 3 -14.44 23.14 28.30
N ARG A 4 -15.24 22.81 29.32
CA ARG A 4 -16.50 23.53 29.59
C ARG A 4 -16.21 24.93 30.12
N LEU A 5 -15.25 25.06 31.03
CA LEU A 5 -14.81 26.35 31.59
C LEU A 5 -14.16 27.22 30.52
N PHE A 6 -13.30 26.65 29.68
CA PHE A 6 -12.66 27.33 28.56
C PHE A 6 -13.68 27.85 27.55
N LYS A 7 -14.63 27.00 27.10
CA LYS A 7 -15.73 27.42 26.23
C LYS A 7 -16.56 28.56 26.83
N ARG A 8 -16.83 28.51 28.14
CA ARG A 8 -17.57 29.56 28.85
C ARG A 8 -16.79 30.86 28.92
N LEU A 9 -15.47 30.79 29.14
CA LEU A 9 -14.59 31.95 29.16
C LEU A 9 -14.51 32.61 27.78
N CYS A 10 -14.20 31.84 26.73
CA CYS A 10 -14.14 32.34 25.35
C CYS A 10 -15.45 33.02 24.96
N ARG A 11 -16.60 32.39 25.22
CA ARG A 11 -17.90 32.99 24.89
C ARG A 11 -18.13 34.34 25.59
N LYS A 12 -17.64 34.52 26.82
CA LYS A 12 -17.74 35.82 27.52
C LYS A 12 -16.82 36.86 26.90
N LEU A 13 -15.60 36.49 26.54
CA LEU A 13 -14.64 37.39 25.90
C LEU A 13 -15.11 37.81 24.51
N ASP A 14 -15.64 36.87 23.72
CA ASP A 14 -16.15 37.12 22.36
C ASP A 14 -17.29 38.16 22.38
N VAL A 15 -18.17 38.11 23.40
CA VAL A 15 -19.24 39.11 23.57
C VAL A 15 -18.68 40.48 23.96
N LEU A 16 -17.68 40.53 24.84
CA LEU A 16 -17.06 41.78 25.28
C LEU A 16 -16.31 42.50 24.14
N THR A 17 -15.77 41.76 23.18
CA THR A 17 -15.07 42.30 22.01
C THR A 17 -15.99 42.51 20.79
N ALA A 18 -17.32 42.48 20.99
CA ALA A 18 -18.32 42.62 19.93
C ALA A 18 -18.14 41.63 18.76
N LEU A 19 -17.72 40.40 19.07
CA LEU A 19 -17.50 39.30 18.12
C LEU A 19 -16.37 39.54 17.09
N HIS A 20 -15.45 40.46 17.37
CA HIS A 20 -14.24 40.67 16.55
C HIS A 20 -13.08 39.80 17.05
N TYR A 21 -13.07 38.52 16.67
CA TYR A 21 -12.01 37.58 17.05
C TYR A 21 -11.69 36.62 15.90
N ALA A 22 -10.55 35.94 16.00
CA ALA A 22 -10.18 34.93 15.00
C ALA A 22 -11.13 33.73 15.09
N PRO A 23 -11.76 33.30 13.98
CA PRO A 23 -12.71 32.21 14.02
C PRO A 23 -12.03 30.94 14.52
N LYS A 24 -12.79 30.13 15.27
CA LYS A 24 -12.29 28.87 15.80
C LYS A 24 -11.83 27.97 14.65
N VAL A 25 -10.62 27.43 14.77
CA VAL A 25 -10.07 26.48 13.78
C VAL A 25 -11.05 25.31 13.61
N VAL A 26 -11.37 25.00 12.35
CA VAL A 26 -12.29 23.92 12.01
C VAL A 26 -11.63 22.59 12.38
N VAL A 27 -12.07 22.01 13.50
CA VAL A 27 -11.75 20.63 13.85
C VAL A 27 -12.74 19.74 13.09
N PRO A 28 -12.29 18.72 12.34
CA PRO A 28 -13.20 17.81 11.67
C PRO A 28 -13.98 17.01 12.72
N GLU A 29 -15.20 17.46 13.02
CA GLU A 29 -16.13 16.73 13.86
C GLU A 29 -16.83 15.67 13.00
N THR A 30 -17.00 14.47 13.55
CA THR A 30 -17.85 13.46 12.91
C THR A 30 -19.29 13.94 12.99
N PRO A 31 -19.97 14.20 11.85
CA PRO A 31 -21.36 14.61 11.88
C PRO A 31 -22.18 13.55 12.62
N GLN A 32 -23.10 13.97 13.48
CA GLN A 32 -23.99 13.04 14.17
C GLN A 32 -24.82 12.25 13.15
N PRO A 33 -25.07 10.95 13.37
CA PRO A 33 -25.88 10.17 12.46
C PRO A 33 -27.30 10.77 12.41
N THR A 34 -27.69 11.29 11.26
CA THR A 34 -29.06 11.78 11.02
C THR A 34 -30.00 10.58 10.86
N GLN A 35 -31.18 10.68 11.46
CA GLN A 35 -32.22 9.67 11.32
C GLN A 35 -33.02 9.92 10.02
N ASN A 36 -33.58 8.87 9.42
CA ASN A 36 -34.46 9.01 8.25
C ASN A 36 -35.84 9.51 8.72
N VAL A 37 -35.94 10.83 8.88
CA VAL A 37 -37.12 11.55 9.36
C VAL A 37 -37.59 12.49 8.26
N ALA A 38 -38.90 12.74 8.18
CA ALA A 38 -39.46 13.76 7.30
C ALA A 38 -38.91 15.14 7.68
N ALA A 39 -38.65 16.00 6.68
CA ALA A 39 -38.14 17.35 6.91
C ALA A 39 -39.06 18.15 7.85
N LEU A 40 -40.37 17.99 7.69
CA LEU A 40 -41.41 18.62 8.51
C LEU A 40 -41.22 18.44 10.03
N LEU A 41 -40.65 17.32 10.51
CA LEU A 41 -40.46 17.11 11.95
C LEU A 41 -39.28 17.90 12.52
N MET A 42 -38.37 18.38 11.67
CA MET A 42 -37.24 19.25 12.03
C MET A 42 -37.54 20.72 11.77
N GLU A 43 -38.63 21.02 11.05
CA GLU A 43 -39.07 22.38 10.75
C GLU A 43 -39.73 23.03 11.98
N ASP A 44 -39.57 24.35 12.08
CA ASP A 44 -40.24 25.14 13.11
C ASP A 44 -41.74 25.23 12.80
N ALA A 45 -42.56 25.32 13.86
CA ALA A 45 -44.00 25.44 13.74
C ALA A 45 -44.41 26.86 13.28
N VAL A 46 -44.21 27.17 12.00
CA VAL A 46 -44.59 28.43 11.35
C VAL A 46 -45.49 28.10 10.16
N PRO A 47 -46.58 28.85 9.91
CA PRO A 47 -47.47 28.62 8.78
C PRO A 47 -46.87 29.17 7.47
N ASP A 48 -45.80 28.55 6.98
CA ASP A 48 -45.19 28.80 5.67
C ASP A 48 -45.27 27.54 4.79
N ALA A 49 -44.82 27.60 3.54
CA ALA A 49 -44.77 26.46 2.65
C ALA A 49 -43.86 25.34 3.21
N VAL A 50 -44.46 24.17 3.46
CA VAL A 50 -43.80 22.97 3.99
C VAL A 50 -43.13 22.16 2.88
N SER A 51 -41.99 21.52 3.18
CA SER A 51 -41.33 20.57 2.29
C SER A 51 -41.74 19.11 2.57
N ASP A 52 -42.16 18.38 1.53
CA ASP A 52 -42.50 16.95 1.60
C ASP A 52 -41.28 16.01 1.62
N ALA A 53 -40.06 16.54 1.53
CA ALA A 53 -38.85 15.74 1.43
C ALA A 53 -38.43 15.09 2.77
N THR A 54 -37.59 14.06 2.70
CA THR A 54 -36.91 13.47 3.87
C THR A 54 -35.53 14.11 4.08
N VAL A 55 -35.05 14.12 5.33
CA VAL A 55 -33.71 14.65 5.67
C VAL A 55 -32.59 13.91 4.95
N LEU A 56 -32.74 12.60 4.78
CA LEU A 56 -31.73 11.74 4.16
C LEU A 56 -31.88 11.71 2.64
N ALA A 57 -30.78 11.85 1.91
CA ALA A 57 -30.80 11.80 0.46
C ALA A 57 -30.98 10.35 -0.06
N PRO A 58 -31.56 10.14 -1.26
CA PRO A 58 -31.73 8.80 -1.82
C PRO A 58 -30.42 8.01 -1.95
N GLN A 59 -29.29 8.68 -2.16
CA GLN A 59 -27.97 8.05 -2.28
C GLN A 59 -27.43 7.54 -0.93
N GLU A 60 -27.88 8.13 0.17
CA GLU A 60 -27.52 7.73 1.54
C GLU A 60 -28.43 6.60 2.02
N VAL A 61 -29.71 6.61 1.63
CA VAL A 61 -30.63 5.47 1.82
C VAL A 61 -30.17 4.27 1.00
N TYR A 62 -29.77 4.50 -0.26
CA TYR A 62 -29.41 3.45 -1.19
C TYR A 62 -28.19 3.81 -2.06
N SER A 63 -27.13 3.02 -1.89
CA SER A 63 -25.86 3.18 -2.60
C SER A 63 -25.58 1.94 -3.46
N VAL A 64 -25.63 2.11 -4.78
CA VAL A 64 -25.22 1.06 -5.74
C VAL A 64 -23.70 0.97 -5.77
N LYS A 65 -23.14 0.00 -5.04
CA LYS A 65 -21.68 -0.13 -4.86
C LYS A 65 -20.93 -0.57 -6.12
N LYS A 66 -21.59 -1.24 -7.08
CA LYS A 66 -20.98 -1.81 -8.30
C LYS A 66 -22.03 -1.91 -9.42
N PRO A 67 -21.63 -1.84 -10.70
CA PRO A 67 -22.56 -2.11 -11.79
C PRO A 67 -23.09 -3.55 -11.69
N ALA A 68 -24.37 -3.73 -12.00
CA ALA A 68 -25.11 -4.97 -11.83
C ALA A 68 -24.70 -6.11 -12.81
N LYS A 69 -23.84 -5.84 -13.80
CA LYS A 69 -23.43 -6.84 -14.80
C LYS A 69 -22.54 -7.92 -14.18
N ALA A 70 -22.93 -9.18 -14.34
CA ALA A 70 -22.14 -10.33 -13.92
C ALA A 70 -20.93 -10.56 -14.85
N GLU A 71 -19.86 -11.22 -14.38
CA GLU A 71 -18.65 -11.43 -15.20
C GLU A 71 -18.86 -12.33 -16.43
N THR A 72 -19.91 -13.15 -16.39
CA THR A 72 -20.39 -14.04 -17.45
C THR A 72 -21.09 -13.30 -18.58
N GLU A 73 -21.72 -12.17 -18.27
CA GLU A 73 -22.46 -11.33 -19.22
C GLU A 73 -21.56 -10.28 -19.88
N MET A 74 -20.34 -10.11 -19.37
CA MET A 74 -19.40 -9.10 -19.83
C MET A 74 -18.64 -9.55 -21.08
N THR A 75 -18.64 -8.71 -22.10
CA THR A 75 -17.85 -8.96 -23.31
C THR A 75 -16.35 -8.87 -23.02
N LYS A 76 -15.52 -9.44 -23.92
CA LYS A 76 -14.05 -9.41 -23.78
C LYS A 76 -13.51 -7.97 -23.72
N GLU A 77 -14.11 -7.05 -24.47
CA GLU A 77 -13.72 -5.65 -24.53
C GLU A 77 -14.05 -4.90 -23.24
N GLU A 78 -15.26 -5.06 -22.71
CA GLU A 78 -15.67 -4.49 -21.43
C GLU A 78 -14.79 -5.00 -20.28
N ARG A 79 -14.41 -6.28 -20.29
CA ARG A 79 -13.47 -6.87 -19.33
C ARG A 79 -12.09 -6.20 -19.40
N LYS A 80 -11.58 -5.93 -20.60
CA LYS A 80 -10.31 -5.23 -20.81
C LYS A 80 -10.39 -3.77 -20.34
N ALA A 81 -11.49 -3.06 -20.63
CA ALA A 81 -11.73 -1.70 -20.17
C ALA A 81 -11.80 -1.62 -18.63
N ARG A 82 -12.55 -2.52 -17.99
CA ARG A 82 -12.63 -2.62 -16.51
C ARG A 82 -11.26 -2.84 -15.88
N ARG A 83 -10.43 -3.72 -16.47
CA ARG A 83 -9.05 -3.96 -16.00
C ARG A 83 -8.18 -2.69 -16.14
N ARG A 84 -8.27 -1.99 -17.27
CA ARG A 84 -7.55 -0.72 -17.49
C ARG A 84 -7.97 0.35 -16.48
N ALA A 85 -9.28 0.54 -16.26
CA ALA A 85 -9.80 1.48 -15.28
C ALA A 85 -9.35 1.14 -13.85
N LYS A 86 -9.37 -0.14 -13.47
CA LYS A 86 -8.84 -0.60 -12.17
C LYS A 86 -7.35 -0.30 -12.02
N LYS A 87 -6.54 -0.57 -13.06
CA LYS A 87 -5.09 -0.25 -13.08
C LYS A 87 -4.86 1.25 -12.97
N HIS A 88 -5.62 2.06 -13.71
CA HIS A 88 -5.54 3.52 -13.67
C HIS A 88 -5.86 4.05 -12.27
N ARG A 89 -7.00 3.66 -11.69
CA ARG A 89 -7.38 4.06 -10.32
C ARG A 89 -6.33 3.64 -9.29
N ALA A 90 -5.75 2.45 -9.42
CA ALA A 90 -4.68 2.01 -8.54
C ALA A 90 -3.43 2.91 -8.67
N LYS A 91 -3.00 3.20 -9.91
CA LYS A 91 -1.87 4.09 -10.20
C LYS A 91 -2.09 5.50 -9.65
N THR A 92 -3.27 6.09 -9.88
CA THR A 92 -3.59 7.42 -9.35
C THR A 92 -3.61 7.42 -7.82
N LYS A 93 -4.12 6.35 -7.19
CA LYS A 93 -4.12 6.21 -5.72
C LYS A 93 -2.70 6.12 -5.15
N THR A 94 -1.80 5.36 -5.77
CA THR A 94 -0.40 5.28 -5.33
C THR A 94 0.31 6.61 -5.51
N GLN A 95 0.15 7.26 -6.67
CA GLN A 95 0.72 8.58 -6.93
C GLN A 95 0.25 9.65 -5.93
N ARG A 96 -1.05 9.70 -5.63
CA ARG A 96 -1.60 10.62 -4.62
C ARG A 96 -1.02 10.37 -3.23
N LYS A 97 -0.87 9.10 -2.84
CA LYS A 97 -0.25 8.75 -1.56
C LYS A 97 1.22 9.15 -1.51
N GLU A 98 1.97 8.86 -2.57
CA GLU A 98 3.39 9.23 -2.67
C GLU A 98 3.56 10.75 -2.64
N ALA A 99 2.72 11.50 -3.36
CA ALA A 99 2.72 12.95 -3.34
C ALA A 99 2.41 13.51 -1.94
N ALA A 100 1.39 12.96 -1.26
CA ALA A 100 1.05 13.35 0.11
C ALA A 100 2.19 13.06 1.10
N ILE A 101 2.84 11.90 0.97
CA ILE A 101 4.01 11.55 1.79
C ILE A 101 5.17 12.50 1.52
N LYS A 102 5.45 12.82 0.26
CA LYS A 102 6.51 13.80 -0.10
C LYS A 102 6.21 15.19 0.43
N ALA A 103 4.95 15.63 0.37
CA ALA A 103 4.53 16.92 0.94
C ALA A 103 4.70 16.94 2.46
N MET A 104 4.38 15.84 3.15
CA MET A 104 4.59 15.69 4.59
C MET A 104 6.08 15.64 4.97
N GLU A 105 6.91 14.96 4.17
CA GLU A 105 8.37 14.93 4.34
C GLU A 105 9.02 16.30 4.07
N ALA A 106 8.45 17.10 3.15
CA ALA A 106 8.89 18.46 2.88
C ALA A 106 8.47 19.44 3.98
N ALA A 107 7.33 19.21 4.63
CA ALA A 107 6.87 20.03 5.74
C ALA A 107 7.73 19.83 7.00
N ASP A 108 8.06 18.58 7.34
CA ASP A 108 8.85 18.25 8.54
C ASP A 108 10.00 17.27 8.24
N PRO A 109 11.28 17.70 8.35
CA PRO A 109 12.43 16.84 8.04
C PRO A 109 12.60 15.65 9.00
N LEU A 110 12.05 15.75 10.22
CA LEU A 110 12.07 14.65 11.21
C LEU A 110 11.23 13.45 10.77
N ILE A 111 10.18 13.67 9.97
CA ILE A 111 9.31 12.60 9.47
C ILE A 111 10.07 11.72 8.47
N LYS A 112 10.92 12.34 7.65
CA LYS A 112 11.80 11.63 6.70
C LYS A 112 12.79 10.72 7.44
N ALA A 113 13.49 11.26 8.45
CA ALA A 113 14.44 10.49 9.26
C ALA A 113 13.78 9.27 9.93
N ARG A 114 12.60 9.46 10.55
CA ARG A 114 11.85 8.38 11.21
C ARG A 114 11.36 7.31 10.22
N LYS A 115 11.06 7.69 8.98
CA LYS A 115 10.65 6.74 7.93
C LYS A 115 11.84 5.90 7.46
N GLU A 116 13.00 6.52 7.26
CA GLU A 116 14.23 5.84 6.86
C GLU A 116 14.69 4.84 7.94
N GLU A 117 14.63 5.23 9.22
CA GLU A 117 14.89 4.35 10.35
C GLU A 117 13.94 3.14 10.37
N LYS A 118 12.63 3.36 10.19
CA LYS A 118 11.63 2.27 10.11
C LYS A 118 11.86 1.35 8.92
N LEU A 119 12.26 1.88 7.77
CA LEU A 119 12.57 1.09 6.57
C LEU A 119 13.85 0.25 6.80
N ALA A 120 14.88 0.82 7.43
CA ALA A 120 16.10 0.10 7.80
C ALA A 120 15.82 -1.01 8.81
N ALA A 121 15.03 -0.74 9.86
CA ALA A 121 14.61 -1.74 10.84
C ALA A 121 13.79 -2.88 10.19
N ALA A 122 12.89 -2.56 9.25
CA ALA A 122 12.12 -3.56 8.52
C ALA A 122 12.99 -4.42 7.58
N ALA A 123 14.02 -3.83 6.95
CA ALA A 123 14.98 -4.56 6.13
C ALA A 123 15.83 -5.51 6.99
N ALA A 124 16.33 -5.04 8.14
CA ALA A 124 17.05 -5.87 9.10
C ALA A 124 16.20 -7.04 9.64
N ALA A 125 14.91 -6.79 9.92
CA ALA A 125 13.98 -7.83 10.35
C ALA A 125 13.71 -8.89 9.25
N LYS A 126 13.66 -8.49 7.97
CA LYS A 126 13.53 -9.41 6.84
C LYS A 126 14.79 -10.25 6.63
N ALA A 127 15.97 -9.67 6.76
CA ALA A 127 17.24 -10.40 6.67
C ALA A 127 17.33 -11.51 7.73
N ARG A 128 16.92 -11.21 8.98
CA ARG A 128 16.82 -12.20 10.07
C ARG A 128 15.86 -13.35 9.78
N ARG A 129 14.79 -13.13 9.01
CA ARG A 129 13.80 -14.18 8.65
C ARG A 129 14.24 -15.08 7.49
N LYS A 130 15.14 -14.61 6.62
CA LYS A 130 15.59 -15.35 5.43
C LYS A 130 16.42 -16.60 5.76
N GLY A 131 17.06 -16.64 6.94
CA GLY A 131 17.94 -17.74 7.35
C GLY A 131 17.27 -19.07 7.74
N LYS A 132 15.92 -19.20 7.71
CA LYS A 132 15.24 -20.39 8.25
C LYS A 132 14.56 -21.32 7.24
N ASN A 133 14.35 -20.93 5.97
CA ASN A 133 13.56 -21.75 5.01
C ASN A 133 14.31 -22.05 3.70
N LYS A 134 15.35 -22.89 3.73
CA LYS A 134 16.03 -23.38 2.51
C LYS A 134 15.10 -24.14 1.56
N ARG A 135 14.01 -24.73 2.06
CA ARG A 135 13.00 -25.45 1.24
C ARG A 135 12.20 -24.54 0.32
N SER A 136 11.91 -23.29 0.72
CA SER A 136 11.13 -22.38 -0.14
C SER A 136 11.92 -21.78 -1.30
N GLU A 137 13.26 -21.82 -1.22
CA GLU A 137 14.14 -21.29 -2.26
C GLU A 137 14.22 -22.23 -3.48
N LEU A 138 13.92 -23.52 -3.29
CA LEU A 138 13.88 -24.57 -4.32
C LEU A 138 12.53 -24.69 -5.04
N ASN A 139 11.51 -23.93 -4.63
CA ASN A 139 10.18 -23.95 -5.25
C ASN A 139 10.12 -23.23 -6.61
N GLN A 140 11.19 -22.53 -6.99
CA GLN A 140 11.33 -21.92 -8.30
C GLN A 140 12.29 -22.76 -9.14
N SER A 141 11.83 -23.18 -10.32
CA SER A 141 12.59 -24.02 -11.26
C SER A 141 13.98 -23.45 -11.55
N LYS A 142 14.11 -22.12 -11.69
CA LYS A 142 15.40 -21.45 -11.95
C LYS A 142 16.44 -21.71 -10.86
N ASN A 143 16.06 -21.61 -9.59
CA ASN A 143 16.97 -21.80 -8.46
C ASN A 143 17.31 -23.29 -8.26
N PHE A 144 16.35 -24.17 -8.54
CA PHE A 144 16.54 -25.61 -8.51
C PHE A 144 17.55 -26.07 -9.59
N PHE A 145 17.33 -25.66 -10.84
CA PHE A 145 18.22 -26.05 -11.94
C PHE A 145 19.60 -25.40 -11.84
N SER A 146 19.72 -24.17 -11.31
CA SER A 146 21.04 -23.58 -11.05
C SER A 146 21.81 -24.33 -9.98
N ALA A 147 21.14 -24.79 -8.91
CA ALA A 147 21.78 -25.56 -7.84
C ALA A 147 22.26 -26.93 -8.34
N ILE A 148 21.45 -27.62 -9.16
CA ILE A 148 21.85 -28.90 -9.77
C ILE A 148 23.02 -28.73 -10.74
N HIS A 149 23.01 -27.65 -11.54
CA HIS A 149 24.10 -27.40 -12.47
C HIS A 149 25.42 -27.12 -11.73
N GLN A 150 25.35 -26.35 -10.64
CA GLN A 150 26.51 -26.09 -9.78
C GLN A 150 27.02 -27.37 -9.11
N SER A 151 26.15 -28.19 -8.53
CA SER A 151 26.59 -29.45 -7.91
C SER A 151 27.20 -30.41 -8.93
N ALA A 152 26.62 -30.51 -10.14
CA ALA A 152 27.19 -31.33 -11.21
C ALA A 152 28.58 -30.83 -11.65
N GLN A 153 28.77 -29.52 -11.77
CA GLN A 153 30.08 -28.94 -12.06
C GLN A 153 31.10 -29.19 -10.94
N GLU A 154 30.69 -29.14 -9.68
CA GLU A 154 31.55 -29.44 -8.53
C GLU A 154 31.97 -30.91 -8.51
N HIS A 155 31.07 -31.84 -8.83
CA HIS A 155 31.43 -33.26 -8.98
C HIS A 155 32.38 -33.50 -10.14
N ILE A 156 32.16 -32.85 -11.30
CA ILE A 156 33.07 -32.96 -12.45
C ILE A 156 34.44 -32.36 -12.11
N LYS A 157 34.47 -31.19 -11.45
CA LYS A 157 35.72 -30.57 -10.99
C LYS A 157 36.45 -31.42 -9.95
N GLY A 158 35.72 -32.02 -9.01
CA GLY A 158 36.26 -32.95 -8.02
C GLY A 158 36.82 -34.22 -8.65
N ALA A 159 36.16 -34.76 -9.67
CA ALA A 159 36.66 -35.90 -10.45
C ALA A 159 37.92 -35.54 -11.25
N LEU A 160 37.98 -34.32 -11.83
CA LEU A 160 39.15 -33.83 -12.55
C LEU A 160 40.35 -33.56 -11.62
N ALA A 161 40.09 -33.13 -10.38
CA ALA A 161 41.11 -32.90 -9.36
C ALA A 161 41.63 -34.21 -8.74
N ALA A 162 40.88 -35.30 -8.82
CA ALA A 162 41.28 -36.63 -8.33
C ALA A 162 42.10 -37.44 -9.36
N SER A 163 42.19 -37.02 -10.61
CA SER A 163 43.11 -37.58 -11.61
C SER A 163 44.42 -36.79 -11.62
N GLU A 164 45.50 -37.37 -11.11
CA GLU A 164 46.84 -36.76 -11.13
C GLU A 164 47.43 -36.59 -12.55
N PRO A 165 48.29 -35.58 -12.80
CA PRO A 165 48.84 -35.34 -14.13
C PRO A 165 49.84 -36.43 -14.54
N ILE A 166 49.56 -37.12 -15.64
CA ILE A 166 50.47 -38.08 -16.27
C ILE A 166 51.72 -37.34 -16.74
N SER A 167 52.87 -37.63 -16.12
CA SER A 167 54.19 -37.19 -16.56
C SER A 167 54.53 -37.83 -17.92
N THR A 168 54.64 -37.02 -18.98
CA THR A 168 55.07 -37.50 -20.30
C THR A 168 56.60 -37.64 -20.34
N GLU A 169 57.12 -38.86 -20.21
CA GLU A 169 58.52 -39.16 -20.55
C GLU A 169 58.69 -39.19 -22.07
N LYS A 170 59.66 -38.42 -22.59
CA LYS A 170 60.06 -38.44 -24.00
C LYS A 170 60.87 -39.71 -24.30
N ALA A 171 60.27 -40.69 -24.97
CA ALA A 171 60.99 -41.84 -25.51
C ALA A 171 61.67 -41.47 -26.85
N SER A 172 63.01 -41.62 -26.91
CA SER A 172 63.85 -41.42 -28.10
C SER A 172 63.88 -42.70 -28.95
N SER A 173 63.47 -42.62 -30.22
CA SER A 173 63.35 -43.76 -31.14
C SER A 173 64.50 -43.88 -32.16
N SER A 174 65.75 -43.74 -31.72
CA SER A 174 66.93 -43.96 -32.59
C SER A 174 67.69 -45.23 -32.19
N LYS A 175 67.09 -46.40 -32.46
CA LYS A 175 67.74 -47.71 -32.68
C LYS A 175 66.65 -48.78 -32.70
N LEU A 176 66.24 -49.18 -33.90
CA LEU A 176 65.84 -50.54 -34.26
C LEU A 176 65.70 -50.54 -35.80
N LYS A 177 66.76 -50.98 -36.46
CA LYS A 177 66.76 -51.33 -37.89
C LYS A 177 66.25 -52.77 -38.00
N LEU A 178 65.24 -52.99 -38.86
CA LEU A 178 65.14 -54.14 -39.77
C LEU A 178 64.20 -53.74 -40.91
#